data_AF-A0A2H0CPA4-F1
#
_entry.id   AF-A0A2H0CPA4-F1
#
_cell.length_a   1.000
_cell.length_b   1.000
_cell.length_c   1.000
_cell.angle_alpha   90.00
_cell.angle_beta   90.00
_cell.angle_gamma   90.00
#
_symmetry.space_group_name_H-M   'P 1'
#
loop_
_entity.id
_entity.type
_entity.pdbx_description
1 polymer ?
#
loop_
_entity_poly.entity_id
_entity_poly.type
_entity_poly.pdbx_seq_one_letter_code
_entity_poly.pdbx_strand_id
1 'polypeptide(L)'
;MAGSKKIQIYGKTYSLKTSSSEVDAEGVAAYVDSRMKELANARNKTSTLDLAILTALNIAQELLELKKQSEEKSNAEDEKIRQLVSALDKELQSIEK
;
A
#
# COMPACT_ATOMS: atom_id res chain seq x y z
N MET A 1 -8.58 25.18 3.32
CA MET A 1 -8.80 25.02 4.77
C MET A 1 -8.65 23.55 5.08
N ALA A 2 -7.71 23.15 5.95
CA ALA A 2 -7.56 21.75 6.34
C ALA A 2 -8.77 21.34 7.18
N GLY A 3 -9.60 20.45 6.66
CA GLY A 3 -10.70 19.85 7.44
C GLY A 3 -10.14 18.92 8.50
N SER A 4 -10.71 18.93 9.70
CA SER A 4 -10.47 17.89 10.70
C SER A 4 -11.68 16.97 10.75
N LYS A 5 -11.44 15.66 10.65
CA LYS A 5 -12.49 14.63 10.70
C LYS A 5 -12.29 13.77 11.94
N LYS A 6 -13.37 13.53 12.67
CA LYS A 6 -13.36 12.63 13.82
C LYS A 6 -13.53 11.21 13.33
N ILE A 7 -12.63 10.33 13.72
CA ILE A 7 -12.65 8.90 13.39
C ILE A 7 -12.56 8.08 14.66
N GLN A 8 -13.06 6.85 14.64
CA GLN A 8 -13.02 5.93 15.76
C GLN A 8 -12.27 4.67 15.35
N ILE A 9 -11.27 4.30 16.14
CA ILE A 9 -10.44 3.11 15.93
C ILE A 9 -10.34 2.39 17.26
N TYR A 10 -10.75 1.12 17.30
CA TYR A 10 -10.64 0.24 18.47
C TYR A 10 -11.25 0.85 19.75
N GLY A 11 -12.42 1.50 19.60
CA GLY A 11 -13.13 2.16 20.70
C GLY A 11 -12.57 3.51 21.13
N LYS A 12 -11.51 4.02 20.48
CA LYS A 12 -10.92 5.33 20.76
C LYS A 12 -11.20 6.32 19.62
N THR A 13 -11.57 7.54 19.99
CA THR A 13 -11.86 8.61 19.02
C THR A 13 -10.63 9.48 18.79
N TYR A 14 -10.28 9.69 17.52
CA TYR A 14 -9.16 10.50 17.06
C TYR A 14 -9.64 11.62 16.14
N SER A 15 -8.89 12.73 16.10
CA SER A 15 -9.14 13.83 15.17
C SER A 15 -8.05 13.83 14.10
N LEU A 16 -8.42 13.43 12.88
CA LEU A 16 -7.50 13.38 11.75
C LEU A 16 -7.59 14.68 10.95
N LYS A 17 -6.45 15.34 10.72
CA LYS A 17 -6.37 16.46 9.78
C LYS A 17 -6.29 15.89 8.37
N THR A 18 -7.36 16.00 7.61
CA THR A 18 -7.38 15.60 6.20
C THR A 18 -6.88 16.79 5.37
N SER A 19 -5.63 16.72 4.91
CA SER A 19 -5.03 17.74 4.04
C SER A 19 -5.39 17.54 2.56
N SER A 20 -5.84 16.35 2.17
CA SER A 20 -6.28 16.04 0.81
C SER A 20 -7.68 15.44 0.83
N SER A 21 -8.52 15.89 -0.10
CA SER A 21 -9.87 15.37 -0.36
C SER A 21 -9.89 13.95 -0.93
N GLU A 22 -8.72 13.41 -1.30
CA GLU A 22 -8.60 12.12 -1.99
C GLU A 22 -8.57 10.91 -1.04
N VAL A 23 -8.21 11.09 0.23
CA VAL A 23 -8.10 9.98 1.18
C VAL A 23 -9.34 9.91 2.04
N ASP A 24 -10.13 8.84 1.86
CA ASP A 24 -11.30 8.54 2.68
C ASP A 24 -10.88 8.17 4.11
N ALA A 25 -10.94 9.16 5.01
CA ALA A 25 -10.52 9.02 6.40
C ALA A 25 -11.34 7.96 7.16
N GLU A 26 -12.65 7.81 6.87
CA GLU A 26 -13.46 6.73 7.44
C GLU A 26 -13.01 5.36 6.94
N GLY A 27 -12.74 5.23 5.63
CA GLY A 27 -12.24 3.99 5.05
C GLY A 27 -10.92 3.54 5.69
N VAL A 28 -9.98 4.47 5.88
CA VAL A 28 -8.72 4.18 6.57
C VAL A 28 -8.96 3.77 8.04
N ALA A 29 -9.84 4.46 8.75
CA ALA A 29 -10.16 4.13 10.13
C ALA A 29 -10.80 2.73 10.26
N ALA A 30 -11.75 2.40 9.38
CA ALA A 30 -12.41 1.10 9.32
C ALA A 30 -11.43 -0.02 9.00
N TYR A 31 -10.49 0.23 8.08
CA TYR A 31 -9.44 -0.74 7.75
C TYR A 31 -8.53 -1.06 8.94
N VAL A 32 -8.04 -0.02 9.63
CA VAL A 32 -7.20 -0.20 10.83
C VAL A 32 -7.98 -0.91 11.93
N ASP A 33 -9.25 -0.54 12.15
CA ASP A 33 -10.11 -1.18 13.16
C ASP A 33 -10.32 -2.67 12.89
N SER A 34 -10.56 -3.07 11.64
CA SER A 34 -10.67 -4.48 11.26
C SER A 34 -9.38 -5.25 11.54
N ARG A 35 -8.23 -4.71 11.12
CA ARG A 35 -6.92 -5.37 11.32
C ARG A 35 -6.58 -5.50 12.80
N MET A 36 -6.88 -4.49 13.62
CA MET A 36 -6.71 -4.59 15.08
C MET A 36 -7.59 -5.68 15.69
N LYS A 37 -8.86 -5.80 15.27
CA LYS A 37 -9.79 -6.83 15.75
C LYS A 37 -9.36 -8.25 15.34
N GLU A 38 -8.91 -8.42 14.11
CA GLU A 38 -8.39 -9.70 13.61
C GLU A 38 -7.19 -10.17 14.44
N LEU A 39 -6.24 -9.28 14.68
CA LEU A 39 -5.05 -9.58 15.49
C LEU A 39 -5.39 -9.81 16.97
N ALA A 40 -6.39 -9.12 17.50
CA ALA A 40 -6.88 -9.34 18.86
C ALA A 40 -7.48 -10.74 19.02
N ASN A 41 -8.23 -11.22 18.02
CA ASN A 41 -8.80 -12.56 18.02
C ASN A 41 -7.74 -13.66 17.89
N ALA A 42 -6.68 -13.40 17.11
CA ALA A 42 -5.60 -14.36 16.91
C ALA A 42 -4.65 -14.50 18.12
N ARG A 43 -4.56 -13.48 18.99
CA ARG A 43 -3.65 -13.48 20.14
C ARG A 43 -4.36 -13.08 21.44
N ASN A 44 -4.66 -14.08 22.25
CA ASN A 44 -5.11 -13.85 23.63
C ASN A 44 -3.97 -13.21 24.46
N LYS A 45 -4.22 -12.03 25.06
CA LYS A 45 -3.38 -11.30 26.04
C LYS A 45 -2.29 -10.37 25.50
N THR A 46 -2.57 -9.60 24.44
CA THR A 46 -1.69 -8.49 24.01
C THR A 46 -2.26 -7.15 24.50
N SER A 47 -1.42 -6.23 24.98
CA SER A 47 -1.90 -4.89 25.37
C SER A 47 -2.44 -4.14 24.14
N THR A 48 -3.39 -3.23 24.32
CA THR A 48 -3.96 -2.46 23.19
C THR A 48 -2.90 -1.66 22.44
N LEU A 49 -1.85 -1.20 23.13
CA LEU A 49 -0.74 -0.48 22.52
C LEU A 49 0.11 -1.41 21.65
N ASP A 50 0.49 -2.57 22.17
CA ASP A 50 1.26 -3.56 21.41
C ASP A 50 0.48 -4.06 20.20
N LEU A 51 -0.83 -4.23 20.34
CA LEU A 51 -1.73 -4.59 19.24
C LEU A 51 -1.74 -3.50 18.15
N ALA A 52 -1.81 -2.23 18.54
CA ALA A 52 -1.77 -1.11 17.60
C ALA A 52 -0.42 -1.04 16.86
N ILE A 53 0.69 -1.24 17.56
CA ILE A 53 2.03 -1.28 16.97
C ILE A 53 2.15 -2.46 16.00
N LEU A 54 1.68 -3.66 16.39
CA LEU A 54 1.71 -4.84 15.52
C LEU A 54 0.85 -4.63 14.26
N THR A 55 -0.30 -3.99 14.41
CA THR A 55 -1.18 -3.64 13.29
C THR A 55 -0.48 -2.67 12.34
N ALA A 56 0.17 -1.63 12.88
CA ALA A 56 0.94 -0.67 12.08
C ALA A 56 2.10 -1.35 11.34
N LEU A 57 2.80 -2.28 11.99
CA LEU A 57 3.89 -3.04 11.36
C LEU A 57 3.38 -3.91 10.21
N ASN A 58 2.29 -4.65 10.39
CA ASN A 58 1.71 -5.47 9.33
C ASN A 58 1.25 -4.62 8.13
N ILE A 59 0.57 -3.51 8.38
CA ILE A 59 0.12 -2.60 7.30
C ILE A 59 1.34 -2.00 6.57
N ALA A 60 2.38 -1.60 7.30
CA ALA A 60 3.59 -1.07 6.70
C ALA A 60 4.32 -2.12 5.84
N GLN A 61 4.38 -3.38 6.32
CA GLN A 61 4.96 -4.48 5.56
C GLN A 61 4.22 -4.71 4.24
N GLU A 62 2.88 -4.82 4.29
CA GLU A 62 2.06 -4.97 3.08
C GLU A 62 2.29 -3.83 2.07
N LEU A 63 2.39 -2.59 2.56
CA LEU A 63 2.66 -1.43 1.72
C LEU A 63 4.05 -1.50 1.07
N LEU A 64 5.08 -1.94 1.80
CA LEU A 64 6.43 -2.08 1.27
C LEU A 64 6.52 -3.22 0.26
N GLU A 65 5.84 -4.34 0.51
CA GLU A 65 5.76 -5.47 -0.43
C GLU A 65 5.06 -5.06 -1.73
N LEU A 66 3.93 -4.34 -1.65
CA LEU A 66 3.23 -3.81 -2.83
C LEU A 66 4.09 -2.83 -3.62
N LYS A 67 4.83 -1.95 -2.95
CA LYS A 67 5.77 -1.04 -3.62
C LYS A 67 6.87 -1.80 -4.36
N LYS A 68 7.46 -2.81 -3.72
CA LYS A 68 8.50 -3.65 -4.34
C LYS A 68 7.97 -4.40 -5.56
N GLN A 69 6.78 -5.00 -5.45
CA GLN A 69 6.13 -5.68 -6.57
C GLN A 69 5.83 -4.73 -7.74
N SER A 70 5.42 -3.50 -7.45
CA SER A 70 5.19 -2.48 -8.48
C SER A 70 6.49 -2.10 -9.20
N GLU A 71 7.59 -1.93 -8.47
CA GLU A 71 8.90 -1.61 -9.02
C GLU A 71 9.45 -2.77 -9.87
N GLU A 72 9.33 -4.01 -9.39
CA GLU A 72 9.71 -5.21 -10.14
C GLU A 72 8.91 -5.37 -11.43
N LYS A 73 7.60 -5.10 -11.40
CA LYS A 73 6.75 -5.11 -12.60
C LYS A 73 7.17 -4.05 -13.61
N SER A 74 7.43 -2.81 -13.16
CA SER A 74 7.91 -1.74 -14.03
C SER A 74 9.21 -2.11 -14.72
N ASN A 75 10.17 -2.66 -13.96
CA ASN A 75 11.46 -3.10 -14.51
C ASN A 75 11.29 -4.23 -15.55
N ALA A 76 10.40 -5.20 -15.28
CA ALA A 76 10.12 -6.29 -16.20
C ALA A 76 9.43 -5.80 -17.49
N GLU A 77 8.56 -4.78 -17.40
CA GLU A 77 7.95 -4.13 -18.55
C GLU A 77 9.00 -3.39 -19.38
N ASP A 78 9.90 -2.64 -18.74
CA ASP A 78 11.01 -1.94 -19.40
C ASP A 78 11.95 -2.92 -20.12
N GLU A 79 12.28 -4.07 -19.52
CA GLU A 79 13.08 -5.09 -20.18
C GLU A 79 12.38 -5.67 -21.42
N LYS A 80 11.08 -5.96 -21.34
CA LYS A 80 10.30 -6.44 -22.49
C LYS A 80 10.27 -5.42 -23.62
N ILE A 81 10.09 -4.13 -23.29
CA ILE A 81 10.14 -3.05 -24.27
C ILE A 81 11.51 -3.00 -24.95
N ARG A 82 12.60 -3.06 -24.18
CA ARG A 82 13.97 -3.10 -24.73
C ARG A 82 14.20 -4.30 -25.65
N GLN A 83 13.70 -5.48 -25.28
CA GLN A 83 13.81 -6.68 -26.11
C GLN A 83 13.04 -6.53 -27.42
N LEU A 84 11.83 -5.98 -27.39
CA LEU A 84 11.03 -5.73 -28.59
C LEU A 84 11.71 -4.72 -29.53
N VAL A 85 12.23 -3.61 -28.99
CA VAL A 85 12.97 -2.62 -29.78
C VAL A 85 14.20 -3.25 -30.43
N SER A 86 14.97 -4.05 -29.69
CA SER A 86 16.14 -4.73 -30.25
C SER A 86 15.77 -5.76 -31.33
N ALA A 87 14.62 -6.42 -31.23
CA ALA A 87 14.14 -7.33 -32.26
C ALA A 87 13.72 -6.58 -33.53
N LEU A 88 13.03 -5.45 -33.39
CA LEU A 88 12.67 -4.56 -34.50
C LEU A 88 13.90 -4.02 -35.22
N ASP A 89 14.92 -3.55 -34.48
CA ASP A 89 16.17 -3.05 -35.07
C ASP A 89 16.89 -4.14 -35.90
N LYS A 90 16.88 -5.39 -35.42
CA LYS A 90 17.48 -6.52 -36.15
C LYS A 90 16.75 -6.83 -37.45
N GLU A 91 15.42 -6.80 -37.44
CA GLU A 91 14.61 -7.01 -38.66
C GLU A 91 14.73 -5.85 -39.64
N LEU A 92 14.88 -4.61 -39.17
CA LEU A 92 15.12 -3.47 -40.06
C LEU A 92 16.49 -3.58 -40.76
N GLN A 93 17.53 -3.98 -40.01
CA GLN A 93 18.87 -4.20 -40.60
C GLN A 93 18.93 -5.36 -41.60
N SER A 94 18.04 -6.34 -41.49
CA SER A 94 17.98 -7.44 -42.46
C SER A 94 17.26 -7.05 -43.75
N ILE A 95 16.40 -6.03 -43.73
CA ILE A 95 15.66 -5.51 -44.89
C ILE A 95 16.49 -4.48 -45.69
N GLU A 96 17.39 -3.75 -45.03
CA GLU A 96 18.30 -2.78 -45.68
C GLU A 96 19.51 -3.42 -46.39
N LYS A 97 19.60 -4.76 -46.40
CA LYS A 97 20.73 -5.52 -46.95
C LYS A 97 20.34 -6.31 -48.20
#